data_AF-A0A9E6ENL9-F1
#
_entry.id   AF-A0A9E6ENL9-F1
#
_cell.length_a   1.000
_cell.length_b   1.000
_cell.length_c   1.000
_cell.angle_alpha   90.00
_cell.angle_beta   90.00
_cell.angle_gamma   90.00
#
_symmetry.space_group_name_H-M   'P 1'
#
loop_
_entity.id
_entity.type
_entity.pdbx_description
1 polymer ?
#
loop_
_entity_poly.entity_id
_entity_poly.type
_entity_poly.pdbx_seq_one_letter_code
_entity_poly.pdbx_strand_id
1 'polypeptide(L)'
;VREGDGLFAWSTAPGPFHGRVAFASVAGDGILRAVTTDRGSFLGRPGSPSEPAAVTGALPLDGATGRVADPCFAFQLDVELEPFETRTCVIVSGEAADLAGARRLAATRPALADVRAYWDRTFGTLQIETPEPALDLMVNGWLPYQNLACRMWGRTAYYQSGGAFGYRDQLQDSAGLLYLLPGLTRDQILLHAAHQFVEGDVLHWWHPPVEEGIRTRFSDDLLWLPLLTAHYLRTTGDWDILAETAPYLTARALEPGEDEAYLAPEDSGTRGDLYGHCCRALDLALGRTGAHDLPLMGTGDWNDGMNRVGREGRGESVWMAFFL
;
A
#
# COMPACT_ATOMS: atom_id res chain seq x y z
N VAL A 1 9.45 5.87 25.17
CA VAL A 1 8.76 5.98 26.47
C VAL A 1 8.26 4.61 26.88
N ARG A 2 8.36 4.25 28.17
CA ARG A 2 7.80 3.01 28.73
C ARG A 2 6.58 3.34 29.57
N GLU A 3 5.48 2.60 29.39
CA GLU A 3 4.29 2.67 30.24
C GLU A 3 3.79 1.26 30.53
N GLY A 4 3.93 0.80 31.78
CA GLY A 4 3.64 -0.58 32.16
C GLY A 4 4.43 -1.58 31.30
N ASP A 5 3.68 -2.41 30.57
CA ASP A 5 4.17 -3.46 29.67
C ASP A 5 4.33 -2.99 28.21
N GLY A 6 4.13 -1.70 27.95
CA GLY A 6 4.24 -1.08 26.64
C GLY A 6 5.48 -0.20 26.47
N LEU A 7 6.05 -0.24 25.27
CA LEU A 7 7.08 0.66 24.77
C LEU A 7 6.50 1.45 23.59
N PHE A 8 6.72 2.76 23.60
CA PHE A 8 6.20 3.70 22.62
C PHE A 8 7.34 4.58 22.10
N ALA A 9 7.42 4.78 20.79
CA ALA A 9 8.43 5.58 20.12
C ALA A 9 7.80 6.47 19.05
N TRP A 10 8.31 7.69 18.93
CA TRP A 10 7.92 8.64 17.90
C TRP A 10 9.13 9.50 17.54
N SER A 11 9.13 10.02 16.31
CA SER A 11 10.12 11.00 15.90
C SER A 11 9.75 12.38 16.43
N THR A 12 10.71 13.10 17.00
CA THR A 12 10.56 14.52 17.32
C THR A 12 10.94 15.42 16.14
N ALA A 13 11.47 14.84 15.05
CA ALA A 13 11.78 15.61 13.86
C ALA A 13 10.48 16.08 13.18
N PRO A 14 10.46 17.28 12.60
CA PRO A 14 9.38 17.67 11.71
C PRO A 14 9.40 16.79 10.46
N GLY A 15 8.22 16.52 9.89
CA GLY A 15 8.08 15.72 8.67
C GLY A 15 6.67 15.16 8.52
N PRO A 16 6.38 14.50 7.38
CA PRO A 16 5.04 14.01 7.06
C PRO A 16 4.53 12.91 8.00
N PHE A 17 5.45 12.23 8.71
CA PHE A 17 5.12 11.21 9.71
C PHE A 17 5.23 11.73 11.15
N HIS A 18 5.33 13.05 11.33
CA HIS A 18 5.32 13.65 12.66
C HIS A 18 4.04 13.28 13.42
N GLY A 19 4.17 12.94 14.71
CA GLY A 19 3.05 12.53 15.54
C GLY A 19 2.68 11.05 15.47
N ARG A 20 3.11 10.31 14.43
CA ARG A 20 2.94 8.85 14.39
C ARG A 20 3.73 8.19 15.52
N VAL A 21 3.11 7.21 16.16
CA VAL A 21 3.67 6.49 17.32
C VAL A 21 3.78 5.02 16.98
N ALA A 22 5.02 4.53 16.85
CA ALA A 22 5.31 3.11 16.85
C ALA A 22 5.22 2.58 18.29
N PHE A 23 4.70 1.36 18.45
CA PHE A 23 4.59 0.74 19.76
C PHE A 23 4.91 -0.75 19.69
N ALA A 24 5.32 -1.28 20.83
CA ALA A 24 5.29 -2.69 21.12
C ALA A 24 4.85 -2.91 22.57
N SER A 25 4.20 -4.03 22.85
CA SER A 25 3.81 -4.42 24.19
C SER A 25 3.79 -5.93 24.32
N VAL A 26 3.85 -6.39 25.56
CA VAL A 26 3.78 -7.82 25.90
C VAL A 26 2.50 -8.14 26.65
N ALA A 27 1.96 -9.33 26.40
CA ALA A 27 0.82 -9.88 27.12
C ALA A 27 0.96 -11.41 27.22
N GLY A 28 0.05 -12.04 27.98
CA GLY A 28 0.04 -13.49 28.19
C GLY A 28 0.75 -13.89 29.48
N ASP A 29 1.38 -15.05 29.48
CA ASP A 29 1.84 -15.73 30.70
C ASP A 29 3.22 -15.28 31.21
N GLY A 30 3.99 -14.53 30.40
CA GLY A 30 5.34 -14.11 30.77
C GLY A 30 5.37 -12.93 31.75
N ILE A 31 6.25 -13.00 32.75
CA ILE A 31 6.49 -11.91 33.70
C ILE A 31 7.55 -10.97 33.11
N LEU A 32 7.16 -9.74 32.77
CA LEU A 32 8.09 -8.74 32.28
C LEU A 32 9.11 -8.34 33.37
N ARG A 33 10.39 -8.65 33.13
CA ARG A 33 11.49 -8.32 34.04
C ARG A 33 12.18 -7.02 33.70
N ALA A 34 12.57 -6.90 32.44
CA ALA A 34 13.35 -5.76 31.98
C ALA A 34 13.01 -5.45 30.52
N VAL A 35 13.36 -4.24 30.11
CA VAL A 35 13.22 -3.76 28.74
C VAL A 35 14.47 -3.01 28.36
N THR A 36 14.72 -2.87 27.06
CA THR A 36 15.60 -1.82 26.55
C THR A 36 15.04 -1.29 25.25
N THR A 37 15.29 -0.01 24.98
CA THR A 37 15.07 0.60 23.68
C THR A 37 16.35 0.88 22.94
N ASP A 38 17.52 0.46 23.44
CA ASP A 38 18.81 0.64 22.77
C ASP A 38 19.26 -0.66 22.10
N ARG A 39 19.32 -0.67 20.77
CA ARG A 39 19.74 -1.85 20.00
C ARG A 39 21.21 -2.17 20.25
N GLY A 40 22.04 -1.15 20.52
CA GLY A 40 23.45 -1.32 20.81
C GLY A 40 23.71 -2.13 22.08
N SER A 41 22.98 -1.84 23.17
CA SER A 41 23.08 -2.61 24.42
C SER A 41 22.49 -4.02 24.29
N PHE A 42 21.43 -4.20 23.49
CA PHE A 42 20.85 -5.51 23.23
C PHE A 42 21.79 -6.43 22.43
N LEU A 43 22.33 -5.94 21.31
CA LEU A 43 23.20 -6.74 20.43
C LEU A 43 24.61 -6.88 20.99
N GLY A 44 25.13 -5.87 21.70
CA GLY A 44 26.52 -5.77 22.12
C GLY A 44 27.45 -5.20 21.04
N ARG A 45 28.76 -5.17 21.31
CA ARG A 45 29.81 -4.74 20.36
C ARG A 45 30.87 -5.85 20.24
N PRO A 46 31.12 -6.42 19.06
CA PRO A 46 30.70 -5.97 17.72
C PRO A 46 29.22 -6.25 17.35
N GLY A 47 28.49 -7.05 18.12
CA GLY A 47 27.04 -7.23 18.04
C GLY A 47 26.52 -8.05 16.85
N SER A 48 25.63 -9.00 17.09
CA SER A 48 24.96 -9.78 16.03
C SER A 48 23.50 -10.07 16.37
N PRO A 49 22.54 -9.91 15.44
CA PRO A 49 21.17 -10.39 15.65
C PRO A 49 21.06 -11.90 15.82
N SER A 50 22.01 -12.68 15.29
CA SER A 50 22.04 -14.14 15.47
C SER A 50 22.56 -14.56 16.86
N GLU A 51 23.37 -13.71 17.48
CA GLU A 51 24.02 -13.96 18.77
C GLU A 51 24.04 -12.67 19.63
N PRO A 52 22.87 -12.14 20.03
CA PRO A 52 22.80 -10.89 20.77
C PRO A 52 23.38 -11.06 22.17
N ALA A 53 24.28 -10.16 22.56
CA ALA A 53 25.01 -10.24 23.83
C ALA A 53 24.08 -10.30 25.06
N ALA A 54 22.93 -9.63 25.02
CA ALA A 54 21.94 -9.69 26.10
C ALA A 54 21.37 -11.11 26.31
N VAL A 55 21.24 -11.90 25.22
CA VAL A 55 20.72 -13.26 25.29
C VAL A 55 21.83 -14.26 25.64
N THR A 56 22.95 -14.22 24.91
CA THR A 56 24.05 -15.18 25.10
C THR A 56 24.76 -15.01 26.45
N GLY A 57 24.84 -13.77 26.95
CA GLY A 57 25.40 -13.46 28.26
C GLY A 57 24.43 -13.65 29.43
N ALA A 58 23.15 -13.99 29.17
CA ALA A 58 22.09 -14.02 30.17
C ALA A 58 22.05 -12.74 31.04
N LEU A 59 22.30 -11.59 30.41
CA LEU A 59 22.39 -10.31 31.10
C LEU A 59 20.99 -9.70 31.23
N PRO A 60 20.66 -9.08 32.38
CA PRO A 60 19.44 -8.28 32.46
C PRO A 60 19.53 -7.13 31.45
N LEU A 61 18.43 -6.86 30.74
CA LEU A 61 18.35 -5.66 29.91
C LEU A 61 18.56 -4.42 30.77
N ASP A 62 19.26 -3.43 30.22
CA ASP A 62 19.78 -2.26 30.93
C ASP A 62 18.70 -1.24 31.37
N GLY A 63 17.44 -1.46 30.98
CA GLY A 63 16.35 -0.52 31.29
C GLY A 63 16.40 0.77 30.46
N ALA A 64 17.28 0.86 29.45
CA ALA A 64 17.45 2.08 28.69
C ALA A 64 16.15 2.45 27.97
N THR A 65 15.68 3.67 28.20
CA THR A 65 14.51 4.26 27.55
C THR A 65 14.77 5.73 27.27
N GLY A 66 14.00 6.33 26.35
CA GLY A 66 14.11 7.75 26.03
C GLY A 66 14.77 7.96 24.67
N ARG A 67 15.67 8.96 24.57
CA ARG A 67 16.38 9.26 23.32
C ARG A 67 17.58 8.31 23.18
N VAL A 68 17.54 7.47 22.17
CA VAL A 68 18.56 6.48 21.82
C VAL A 68 19.02 6.72 20.38
N ALA A 69 20.28 6.41 20.09
CA ALA A 69 20.83 6.58 18.75
C ALA A 69 20.34 5.51 17.77
N ASP A 70 20.05 4.31 18.28
CA ASP A 70 19.73 3.13 17.50
C ASP A 70 18.53 2.40 18.16
N PRO A 71 17.30 2.87 17.92
CA PRO A 71 16.13 2.42 18.67
C PRO A 71 15.75 0.97 18.36
N CYS A 72 15.33 0.24 19.38
CA CYS A 72 14.62 -1.02 19.26
C CYS A 72 13.48 -1.11 20.28
N PHE A 73 12.69 -2.16 20.21
CA PHE A 73 11.87 -2.62 21.33
C PHE A 73 12.32 -4.02 21.72
N ALA A 74 12.94 -4.13 22.90
CA ALA A 74 13.36 -5.41 23.46
C ALA A 74 12.72 -5.61 24.84
N PHE A 75 12.17 -6.81 25.04
CA PHE A 75 11.51 -7.23 26.27
C PHE A 75 12.19 -8.49 26.78
N GLN A 76 12.44 -8.55 28.09
CA GLN A 76 12.92 -9.74 28.78
C GLN A 76 11.80 -10.25 29.67
N LEU A 77 11.30 -11.45 29.35
CA LEU A 77 10.21 -12.11 30.06
C LEU A 77 10.75 -13.34 30.78
N ASP A 78 10.34 -13.52 32.04
CA ASP A 78 10.49 -14.78 32.74
C ASP A 78 9.25 -15.64 32.50
N VAL A 79 9.46 -16.89 32.12
CA VAL A 79 8.40 -17.89 31.94
C VAL A 79 8.84 -19.16 32.66
N GLU A 80 8.06 -19.58 33.65
CA GLU A 80 8.23 -20.85 34.34
C GLU A 80 7.34 -21.90 33.66
N LEU A 81 7.91 -23.07 33.37
CA LEU A 81 7.24 -24.16 32.66
C LEU A 81 7.37 -25.46 33.44
N GLU A 82 6.23 -26.06 33.79
CA GLU A 82 6.17 -27.44 34.27
C GLU A 82 6.37 -28.44 33.11
N PRO A 83 6.73 -29.72 33.40
CA PRO A 83 6.80 -30.75 32.37
C PRO A 83 5.50 -30.84 31.56
N PHE A 84 5.63 -30.75 30.24
CA PHE A 84 4.52 -30.78 29.27
C PHE A 84 3.56 -29.58 29.32
N GLU A 85 3.87 -28.54 30.11
CA GLU A 85 3.10 -27.31 30.11
C GLU A 85 3.35 -26.49 28.83
N THR A 86 2.32 -25.78 28.38
CA THR A 86 2.43 -24.78 27.32
C THR A 86 1.99 -23.42 27.87
N ARG A 87 2.85 -22.42 27.69
CA ARG A 87 2.57 -21.01 28.03
C ARG A 87 2.60 -20.17 26.77
N THR A 88 1.74 -19.16 26.72
CA THR A 88 1.65 -18.25 25.57
C THR A 88 2.10 -16.86 25.97
N CYS A 89 3.17 -16.39 25.31
CA CYS A 89 3.59 -14.99 25.37
C CYS A 89 3.20 -14.31 24.06
N VAL A 90 2.61 -13.13 24.15
CA VAL A 90 2.11 -12.37 23.01
C VAL A 90 2.91 -11.07 22.93
N ILE A 91 3.46 -10.78 21.75
CA ILE A 91 4.03 -9.48 21.45
C ILE A 91 3.07 -8.78 20.48
N VAL A 92 2.58 -7.62 20.88
CA VAL A 92 1.74 -6.77 20.03
C VAL A 92 2.58 -5.58 19.60
N SER A 93 2.76 -5.40 18.30
CA SER A 93 3.49 -4.25 17.74
C SER A 93 2.72 -3.61 16.59
N GLY A 94 2.97 -2.33 16.36
CA GLY A 94 2.31 -1.58 15.29
C GLY A 94 2.63 -0.09 15.34
N GLU A 95 1.84 0.68 14.61
CA GLU A 95 1.90 2.13 14.53
C GLU A 95 0.50 2.72 14.65
N ALA A 96 0.40 3.92 15.22
CA ALA A 96 -0.84 4.66 15.33
C ALA A 96 -0.62 6.16 15.06
N ALA A 97 -1.71 6.84 14.69
CA ALA A 97 -1.71 8.27 14.42
C ALA A 97 -1.25 9.13 15.61
N ASP A 98 -1.45 8.66 16.83
CA ASP A 98 -1.07 9.34 18.06
C ASP A 98 -0.83 8.35 19.22
N LEU A 99 -0.36 8.89 20.35
CA LEU A 99 -0.06 8.09 21.55
C LEU A 99 -1.32 7.46 22.17
N ALA A 100 -2.49 8.10 22.09
CA ALA A 100 -3.72 7.55 22.63
C ALA A 100 -4.19 6.33 21.82
N GLY A 101 -4.10 6.41 20.49
CA GLY A 101 -4.32 5.30 19.58
C GLY A 101 -3.33 4.16 19.81
N ALA A 102 -2.03 4.48 19.93
CA ALA A 102 -1.01 3.48 20.21
C ALA A 102 -1.28 2.73 21.52
N ARG A 103 -1.68 3.44 22.59
CA ARG A 103 -2.07 2.82 23.87
C ARG A 103 -3.26 1.89 23.73
N ARG A 104 -4.30 2.30 23.00
CA ARG A 104 -5.47 1.44 22.73
C ARG A 104 -5.06 0.17 21.99
N LEU A 105 -4.25 0.30 20.94
CA LEU A 105 -3.79 -0.83 20.14
C LEU A 105 -2.83 -1.75 20.91
N ALA A 106 -1.90 -1.20 21.69
CA ALA A 106 -1.03 -1.99 22.57
C ALA A 106 -1.81 -2.80 23.61
N ALA A 107 -2.96 -2.29 24.08
CA ALA A 107 -3.82 -3.02 25.00
C ALA A 107 -4.66 -4.13 24.34
N THR A 108 -4.63 -4.26 23.01
CA THR A 108 -5.38 -5.33 22.32
C THR A 108 -4.85 -6.71 22.68
N ARG A 109 -5.69 -7.72 22.44
CA ARG A 109 -5.40 -9.13 22.74
C ARG A 109 -5.47 -9.93 21.44
N PRO A 110 -4.87 -11.14 21.41
CA PRO A 110 -4.86 -11.98 20.22
C PRO A 110 -6.26 -12.16 19.62
N ALA A 111 -6.42 -11.84 18.35
CA ALA A 111 -7.65 -11.96 17.58
C ALA A 111 -7.52 -13.02 16.47
N LEU A 112 -6.74 -14.09 16.71
CA LEU A 112 -6.41 -15.08 15.68
C LEU A 112 -7.66 -15.74 15.07
N ALA A 113 -8.68 -16.01 15.90
CA ALA A 113 -9.94 -16.57 15.43
C ALA A 113 -10.66 -15.63 14.46
N ASP A 114 -10.68 -14.33 14.76
CA ASP A 114 -11.31 -13.32 13.91
C ASP A 114 -10.54 -13.13 12.59
N VAL A 115 -9.20 -13.17 12.64
CA VAL A 115 -8.35 -13.12 11.45
C VAL A 115 -8.59 -14.33 10.54
N ARG A 116 -8.67 -15.55 11.11
CA ARG A 116 -9.00 -16.75 10.33
C ARG A 116 -10.39 -16.63 9.71
N ALA A 117 -11.38 -16.23 10.50
CA ALA A 117 -12.74 -16.06 10.01
C ALA A 117 -12.85 -14.97 8.93
N TYR A 118 -12.02 -13.93 8.98
CA TYR A 118 -11.93 -12.93 7.92
C TYR A 118 -11.45 -13.54 6.59
N TRP A 119 -10.37 -14.32 6.61
CA TRP A 119 -9.85 -14.96 5.41
C TRP A 119 -10.81 -16.02 4.86
N ASP A 120 -11.38 -16.84 5.74
CA ASP A 120 -12.36 -17.87 5.37
C ASP A 120 -13.57 -17.25 4.67
N ARG A 121 -14.11 -16.15 5.20
CA ARG A 121 -15.22 -15.43 4.56
C ARG A 121 -14.80 -14.79 3.24
N THR A 122 -13.63 -14.16 3.19
CA THR A 122 -13.17 -13.42 2.01
C THR A 122 -12.96 -14.37 0.83
N PHE A 123 -12.19 -15.45 1.05
CA PHE A 123 -11.85 -16.38 -0.02
C PHE A 123 -12.91 -17.44 -0.27
N GLY A 124 -13.75 -17.76 0.73
CA GLY A 124 -14.90 -18.65 0.55
C GLY A 124 -15.99 -18.11 -0.40
N THR A 125 -15.91 -16.84 -0.84
CA THR A 125 -16.88 -16.21 -1.74
C THR A 125 -16.93 -16.87 -3.12
N LEU A 126 -15.77 -17.22 -3.68
CA LEU A 126 -15.64 -17.90 -4.96
C LEU A 126 -14.57 -18.98 -4.83
N GLN A 127 -14.95 -20.20 -5.17
CA GLN A 127 -14.07 -21.36 -5.13
C GLN A 127 -14.21 -22.14 -6.44
N ILE A 128 -13.09 -22.67 -6.92
CA ILE A 128 -13.07 -23.66 -7.98
C ILE A 128 -12.83 -25.05 -7.39
N GLU A 129 -13.35 -26.06 -8.06
CA GLU A 129 -13.04 -27.46 -7.80
C GLU A 129 -12.64 -28.09 -9.12
N THR A 130 -11.42 -28.62 -9.19
CA THR A 130 -10.87 -29.21 -10.41
C THR A 130 -10.24 -30.57 -10.13
N PRO A 131 -9.96 -31.39 -11.16
CA PRO A 131 -9.18 -32.61 -10.98
C PRO A 131 -7.73 -32.39 -10.53
N GLU A 132 -7.25 -31.15 -10.45
CA GLU A 132 -5.89 -30.79 -10.04
C GLU A 132 -5.92 -29.98 -8.73
N PRO A 133 -5.78 -30.62 -7.56
CA PRO A 133 -5.87 -29.94 -6.27
C PRO A 133 -4.85 -28.80 -6.07
N ALA A 134 -3.71 -28.84 -6.76
CA ALA A 134 -2.75 -27.74 -6.69
C ALA A 134 -3.29 -26.45 -7.33
N LEU A 135 -4.08 -26.57 -8.40
CA LEU A 135 -4.72 -25.42 -9.03
C LEU A 135 -5.78 -24.82 -8.10
N ASP A 136 -6.59 -25.67 -7.49
CA ASP A 136 -7.61 -25.25 -6.52
C ASP A 136 -6.96 -24.49 -5.37
N LEU A 137 -5.89 -25.02 -4.77
CA LEU A 137 -5.16 -24.36 -3.69
C LEU A 137 -4.63 -22.97 -4.08
N MET A 138 -4.17 -22.81 -5.32
CA MET A 138 -3.67 -21.53 -5.81
C MET A 138 -4.81 -20.52 -6.01
N VAL A 139 -5.87 -20.90 -6.72
CA VAL A 139 -6.98 -19.99 -7.06
C VAL A 139 -7.83 -19.66 -5.83
N ASN A 140 -8.08 -20.64 -4.97
CA ASN A 140 -8.98 -20.52 -3.83
C ASN A 140 -8.34 -19.86 -2.60
N GLY A 141 -7.02 -19.66 -2.60
CA GLY A 141 -6.30 -19.15 -1.44
C GLY A 141 -5.09 -18.28 -1.80
N TRP A 142 -4.04 -18.87 -2.38
CA TRP A 142 -2.75 -18.18 -2.49
C TRP A 142 -2.75 -16.96 -3.42
N LEU A 143 -3.39 -17.04 -4.59
CA LEU A 143 -3.45 -15.94 -5.54
C LEU A 143 -4.22 -14.73 -5.00
N PRO A 144 -5.46 -14.87 -4.48
CA PRO A 144 -6.16 -13.72 -3.91
C PRO A 144 -5.50 -13.21 -2.62
N TYR A 145 -4.88 -14.08 -1.82
CA TYR A 145 -4.05 -13.67 -0.68
C TYR A 145 -2.85 -12.83 -1.12
N GLN A 146 -2.11 -13.30 -2.12
CA GLN A 146 -0.98 -12.57 -2.67
C GLN A 146 -1.41 -11.21 -3.22
N ASN A 147 -2.51 -11.14 -3.98
CA ASN A 147 -3.03 -9.89 -4.50
C ASN A 147 -3.43 -8.94 -3.35
N LEU A 148 -4.30 -9.37 -2.44
CA LEU A 148 -4.79 -8.49 -1.37
C LEU A 148 -3.67 -8.06 -0.41
N ALA A 149 -2.88 -9.00 0.11
CA ALA A 149 -1.87 -8.71 1.11
C ALA A 149 -0.68 -7.95 0.52
N CYS A 150 -0.17 -8.37 -0.64
CA CYS A 150 1.04 -7.82 -1.23
C CYS A 150 0.73 -6.56 -2.04
N ARG A 151 -0.25 -6.63 -2.94
CA ARG A 151 -0.53 -5.58 -3.92
C ARG A 151 -1.42 -4.49 -3.36
N MET A 152 -2.52 -4.84 -2.70
CA MET A 152 -3.46 -3.82 -2.20
C MET A 152 -2.99 -3.20 -0.88
N TRP A 153 -2.64 -4.02 0.12
CA TRP A 153 -2.24 -3.51 1.44
C TRP A 153 -0.77 -3.12 1.51
N GLY A 154 0.10 -4.06 1.13
CA GLY A 154 1.55 -3.85 1.16
C GLY A 154 2.03 -2.89 0.08
N ARG A 155 1.28 -2.73 -1.02
CA ARG A 155 1.67 -1.96 -2.22
C ARG A 155 3.10 -2.27 -2.63
N THR A 156 3.40 -3.56 -2.69
CA THR A 156 4.73 -4.10 -2.92
C THR A 156 4.69 -5.30 -3.87
N ALA A 157 5.81 -5.55 -4.54
CA ALA A 157 6.12 -6.76 -5.28
C ALA A 157 7.64 -6.85 -5.48
N TYR A 158 8.09 -7.99 -6.01
CA TYR A 158 9.51 -8.31 -6.18
C TYR A 158 10.32 -7.21 -6.92
N TYR A 159 9.72 -6.57 -7.92
CA TYR A 159 10.34 -5.48 -8.69
C TYR A 159 9.74 -4.10 -8.41
N GLN A 160 8.86 -3.99 -7.40
CA GLN A 160 8.15 -2.75 -7.08
C GLN A 160 7.89 -2.68 -5.57
N SER A 161 8.92 -2.36 -4.79
CA SER A 161 8.87 -2.32 -3.32
C SER A 161 8.86 -0.89 -2.77
N GLY A 162 7.90 -0.07 -3.22
CA GLY A 162 7.82 1.36 -2.87
C GLY A 162 6.75 1.70 -1.84
N GLY A 163 5.63 0.98 -1.79
CA GLY A 163 4.47 1.34 -0.97
C GLY A 163 3.59 2.44 -1.59
N ALA A 164 3.85 2.83 -2.85
CA ALA A 164 3.11 3.83 -3.60
C ALA A 164 1.78 3.27 -4.12
N PHE A 165 0.79 4.13 -4.31
CA PHE A 165 -0.33 3.81 -5.19
C PHE A 165 0.13 4.05 -6.62
N GLY A 166 0.30 2.97 -7.40
CA GLY A 166 0.48 3.06 -8.85
C GLY A 166 -0.88 3.14 -9.52
N TYR A 167 -1.07 4.11 -10.41
CA TYR A 167 -2.38 4.41 -10.99
C TYR A 167 -2.93 3.22 -11.76
N ARG A 168 -2.16 2.72 -12.72
CA ARG A 168 -2.45 1.47 -13.42
C ARG A 168 -2.54 0.28 -12.45
N ASP A 169 -1.51 0.12 -11.64
CA ASP A 169 -1.28 -1.13 -10.90
C ASP A 169 -2.39 -1.40 -9.90
N GLN A 170 -2.79 -0.40 -9.10
CA GLN A 170 -3.85 -0.57 -8.11
C GLN A 170 -5.23 -0.78 -8.75
N LEU A 171 -5.52 -0.10 -9.86
CA LEU A 171 -6.73 -0.34 -10.62
C LEU A 171 -6.76 -1.78 -11.13
N GLN A 172 -5.69 -2.26 -11.76
CA GLN A 172 -5.59 -3.62 -12.30
C GLN A 172 -5.60 -4.69 -11.19
N ASP A 173 -4.86 -4.49 -10.10
CA ASP A 173 -4.80 -5.41 -8.97
C ASP A 173 -6.18 -5.52 -8.29
N SER A 174 -6.90 -4.41 -8.14
CA SER A 174 -8.27 -4.40 -7.61
C SER A 174 -9.29 -5.07 -8.54
N ALA A 175 -9.06 -5.05 -9.86
CA ALA A 175 -9.88 -5.77 -10.84
C ALA A 175 -9.82 -7.29 -10.59
N GLY A 176 -8.63 -7.81 -10.28
CA GLY A 176 -8.42 -9.22 -9.96
C GLY A 176 -9.15 -9.69 -8.69
N LEU A 177 -9.56 -8.76 -7.83
CA LEU A 177 -10.31 -9.04 -6.60
C LEU A 177 -11.80 -8.73 -6.72
N LEU A 178 -12.28 -8.25 -7.88
CA LEU A 178 -13.65 -7.75 -8.06
C LEU A 178 -14.73 -8.77 -7.65
N TYR A 179 -14.53 -10.05 -7.92
CA TYR A 179 -15.48 -11.11 -7.56
C TYR A 179 -15.46 -11.48 -6.07
N LEU A 180 -14.40 -11.13 -5.34
CA LEU A 180 -14.24 -11.43 -3.92
C LEU A 180 -14.57 -10.21 -3.05
N LEU A 181 -14.14 -9.03 -3.48
CA LEU A 181 -14.17 -7.78 -2.72
C LEU A 181 -14.56 -6.60 -3.64
N PRO A 182 -15.78 -6.59 -4.21
CA PRO A 182 -16.19 -5.53 -5.15
C PRO A 182 -16.13 -4.12 -4.55
N GLY A 183 -16.38 -4.00 -3.24
CA GLY A 183 -16.23 -2.72 -2.52
C GLY A 183 -14.81 -2.17 -2.57
N LEU A 184 -13.79 -3.03 -2.54
CA LEU A 184 -12.39 -2.59 -2.67
C LEU A 184 -12.11 -2.00 -4.05
N THR A 185 -12.64 -2.62 -5.11
CA THR A 185 -12.53 -2.10 -6.48
C THR A 185 -13.26 -0.75 -6.61
N ARG A 186 -14.45 -0.62 -6.02
CA ARG A 186 -15.21 0.63 -5.98
C ARG A 186 -14.40 1.76 -5.34
N ASP A 187 -13.80 1.50 -4.18
CA ASP A 187 -13.00 2.48 -3.45
C ASP A 187 -11.75 2.89 -4.26
N GLN A 188 -11.11 1.94 -4.95
CA GLN A 188 -9.98 2.22 -5.82
C GLN A 188 -10.36 3.10 -7.02
N ILE A 189 -11.49 2.83 -7.68
CA ILE A 189 -11.99 3.67 -8.78
C ILE A 189 -12.14 5.13 -8.32
N LEU A 190 -12.78 5.35 -7.18
CA LEU A 190 -13.01 6.71 -6.65
C LEU A 190 -11.71 7.38 -6.18
N LEU A 191 -10.81 6.61 -5.56
CA LEU A 191 -9.48 7.08 -5.19
C LEU A 191 -8.71 7.57 -6.43
N HIS A 192 -8.72 6.81 -7.52
CA HIS A 192 -7.98 7.15 -8.74
C HIS A 192 -8.63 8.30 -9.51
N ALA A 193 -9.96 8.42 -9.50
CA ALA A 193 -10.64 9.60 -10.01
C ALA A 193 -10.17 10.88 -9.26
N ALA A 194 -10.00 10.80 -7.93
CA ALA A 194 -9.49 11.92 -7.13
C ALA A 194 -8.02 12.29 -7.42
N HIS A 195 -7.28 11.49 -8.20
CA HIS A 195 -5.90 11.74 -8.61
C HIS A 195 -5.75 12.05 -10.10
N GLN A 196 -6.86 12.46 -10.75
CA GLN A 196 -6.86 13.01 -12.11
C GLN A 196 -6.67 14.52 -12.07
N PHE A 197 -5.78 15.04 -12.93
CA PHE A 197 -5.60 16.47 -13.12
C PHE A 197 -6.77 17.09 -13.91
N VAL A 198 -6.98 18.40 -13.78
CA VAL A 198 -7.99 19.13 -14.57
C VAL A 198 -7.80 18.99 -16.09
N GLU A 199 -6.57 18.72 -16.56
CA GLU A 199 -6.30 18.46 -17.98
C GLU A 199 -6.71 17.04 -18.43
N GLY A 200 -6.93 16.10 -17.52
CA GLY A 200 -7.37 14.73 -17.79
C GLY A 200 -6.31 13.64 -17.65
N ASP A 201 -5.02 14.01 -17.62
CA ASP A 201 -3.95 13.10 -17.25
C ASP A 201 -3.89 12.92 -15.73
N VAL A 202 -2.99 12.07 -15.27
CA VAL A 202 -3.01 11.55 -13.90
C VAL A 202 -1.60 11.52 -13.32
N LEU A 203 -1.49 11.37 -12.01
CA LEU A 203 -0.24 10.90 -11.41
C LEU A 203 -0.02 9.44 -11.83
N HIS A 204 1.17 9.10 -12.28
CA HIS A 204 1.55 7.72 -12.58
C HIS A 204 1.63 6.88 -11.29
N TRP A 205 2.13 7.47 -10.20
CA TRP A 205 2.02 6.95 -8.84
C TRP A 205 2.15 8.05 -7.79
N TRP A 206 1.70 7.79 -6.55
CA TRP A 206 1.81 8.73 -5.41
C TRP A 206 1.92 8.04 -4.04
N HIS A 207 2.31 8.82 -3.01
CA HIS A 207 2.47 8.37 -1.62
C HIS A 207 1.63 9.17 -0.62
N PRO A 208 0.73 8.51 0.16
CA PRO A 208 0.17 9.11 1.36
C PRO A 208 1.21 9.13 2.50
N PRO A 209 1.08 10.05 3.48
CA PRO A 209 0.05 11.07 3.61
C PRO A 209 0.39 12.39 2.88
N VAL A 210 1.53 12.45 2.18
CA VAL A 210 2.01 13.68 1.56
C VAL A 210 1.27 13.99 0.25
N GLU A 211 0.66 12.95 -0.35
CA GLU A 211 -0.02 13.00 -1.64
C GLU A 211 0.88 13.51 -2.79
N GLU A 212 2.18 13.30 -2.64
CA GLU A 212 3.18 13.60 -3.65
C GLU A 212 3.41 12.40 -4.56
N GLY A 213 3.68 12.66 -5.83
CA GLY A 213 3.78 11.63 -6.84
C GLY A 213 4.46 12.09 -8.11
N ILE A 214 4.59 11.17 -9.07
CA ILE A 214 5.20 11.48 -10.36
C ILE A 214 4.11 11.70 -11.42
N ARG A 215 4.20 12.81 -12.15
CA ARG A 215 3.43 13.06 -13.38
C ARG A 215 4.33 12.73 -14.57
N THR A 216 3.87 11.88 -15.49
CA THR A 216 4.67 11.40 -16.64
C THR A 216 3.93 11.71 -17.96
N ARG A 217 4.57 11.37 -19.09
CA ARG A 217 3.90 11.28 -20.40
C ARG A 217 3.55 9.85 -20.78
N PHE A 218 3.34 8.97 -19.80
CA PHE A 218 2.86 7.62 -20.07
C PHE A 218 1.44 7.72 -20.62
N SER A 219 1.20 7.00 -21.70
CA SER A 219 -0.01 7.15 -22.50
C SER A 219 -1.18 6.31 -21.97
N ASP A 220 -0.90 5.22 -21.25
CA ASP A 220 -1.91 4.26 -20.80
C ASP A 220 -2.53 4.58 -19.43
N ASP A 221 -1.77 5.20 -18.51
CA ASP A 221 -2.16 5.39 -17.10
C ASP A 221 -3.62 5.83 -16.93
N LEU A 222 -4.00 6.93 -17.61
CA LEU A 222 -5.33 7.53 -17.48
C LEU A 222 -6.48 6.63 -17.99
N LEU A 223 -6.21 5.70 -18.90
CA LEU A 223 -7.21 4.82 -19.52
C LEU A 223 -7.58 3.62 -18.65
N TRP A 224 -6.79 3.33 -17.61
CA TRP A 224 -7.14 2.29 -16.64
C TRP A 224 -8.41 2.63 -15.85
N LEU A 225 -8.67 3.92 -15.60
CA LEU A 225 -9.88 4.37 -14.90
C LEU A 225 -11.17 4.04 -15.67
N PRO A 226 -11.37 4.47 -16.93
CA PRO A 226 -12.57 4.12 -17.69
C PRO A 226 -12.69 2.62 -17.94
N LEU A 227 -11.59 1.91 -18.21
CA LEU A 227 -11.61 0.46 -18.39
C LEU A 227 -12.13 -0.25 -17.15
N LEU A 228 -11.54 0.03 -15.98
CA LEU A 228 -11.94 -0.61 -14.73
C LEU A 228 -13.36 -0.24 -14.34
N THR A 229 -13.74 1.03 -14.50
CA THR A 229 -15.11 1.48 -14.24
C THR A 229 -16.11 0.70 -15.09
N ALA A 230 -15.87 0.56 -16.39
CA ALA A 230 -16.74 -0.21 -17.27
C ALA A 230 -16.78 -1.72 -16.89
N HIS A 231 -15.65 -2.30 -16.47
CA HIS A 231 -15.62 -3.68 -15.99
C HIS A 231 -16.39 -3.86 -14.68
N TYR A 232 -16.22 -2.95 -13.72
CA TYR A 232 -16.95 -2.92 -12.45
C TYR A 232 -18.46 -2.87 -12.70
N LEU A 233 -18.92 -1.90 -13.50
CA LEU A 233 -20.34 -1.73 -13.84
C LEU A 233 -20.96 -2.99 -14.45
N ARG A 234 -20.27 -3.62 -15.42
CA ARG A 234 -20.75 -4.86 -16.05
C ARG A 234 -20.82 -6.03 -15.08
N THR A 235 -19.97 -6.04 -14.05
CA THR A 235 -19.86 -7.15 -13.11
C THR A 235 -20.81 -6.99 -11.93
N THR A 236 -20.97 -5.78 -11.41
CA THR A 236 -21.75 -5.50 -10.18
C THR A 236 -23.12 -4.93 -10.44
N GLY A 237 -23.32 -4.25 -11.57
CA GLY A 237 -24.54 -3.48 -11.85
C GLY A 237 -24.70 -2.21 -11.00
N ASP A 238 -23.67 -1.79 -10.27
CA ASP A 238 -23.67 -0.57 -9.45
C ASP A 238 -23.47 0.68 -10.32
N TRP A 239 -24.52 1.06 -11.07
CA TRP A 239 -24.49 2.23 -11.95
C TRP A 239 -24.44 3.56 -11.22
N ASP A 240 -24.85 3.60 -9.95
CA ASP A 240 -24.88 4.81 -9.14
C ASP A 240 -23.46 5.37 -8.91
N ILE A 241 -22.42 4.53 -8.97
CA ILE A 241 -21.01 4.97 -8.90
C ILE A 241 -20.67 6.05 -9.93
N LEU A 242 -21.33 6.07 -11.09
CA LEU A 242 -21.04 7.05 -12.15
C LEU A 242 -21.37 8.49 -11.72
N ALA A 243 -22.29 8.66 -10.77
CA ALA A 243 -22.68 9.97 -10.23
C ALA A 243 -21.84 10.39 -9.00
N GLU A 244 -20.99 9.49 -8.48
CA GLU A 244 -20.11 9.83 -7.36
C GLU A 244 -19.13 10.92 -7.77
N THR A 245 -18.94 11.88 -6.87
CA THR A 245 -18.16 13.09 -7.15
C THR A 245 -16.75 12.97 -6.57
N ALA A 246 -15.73 13.19 -7.40
CA ALA A 246 -14.33 13.25 -6.99
C ALA A 246 -13.70 14.61 -7.38
N PRO A 247 -12.74 15.12 -6.58
CA PRO A 247 -11.99 16.32 -6.93
C PRO A 247 -11.06 16.08 -8.13
N TYR A 248 -10.68 17.18 -8.80
CA TYR A 248 -9.54 17.19 -9.70
C TYR A 248 -8.32 17.79 -9.00
N LEU A 249 -7.14 17.38 -9.46
CA LEU A 249 -5.87 17.96 -9.05
C LEU A 249 -5.41 19.09 -9.98
N THR A 250 -4.57 19.97 -9.46
CA THR A 250 -3.81 20.96 -10.24
C THR A 250 -2.33 20.93 -9.86
N ALA A 251 -1.48 21.05 -10.86
CA ALA A 251 -0.04 21.24 -10.72
C ALA A 251 0.50 21.79 -12.05
N ARG A 252 1.77 22.22 -12.07
CA ARG A 252 2.40 22.59 -13.34
C ARG A 252 2.32 21.44 -14.35
N ALA A 253 2.08 21.78 -15.62
CA ALA A 253 2.21 20.82 -16.71
C ALA A 253 3.68 20.45 -16.92
N LEU A 254 3.91 19.32 -17.59
CA LEU A 254 5.25 18.95 -18.05
C LEU A 254 5.65 19.85 -19.21
N GLU A 255 6.82 20.47 -19.08
CA GLU A 255 7.37 21.35 -20.12
C GLU A 255 7.73 20.55 -21.39
N PRO A 256 7.87 21.21 -22.55
CA PRO A 256 8.39 20.56 -23.76
C PRO A 256 9.76 19.93 -23.50
N GLY A 257 9.88 18.62 -23.77
CA GLY A 257 11.10 17.85 -23.53
C GLY A 257 11.29 17.35 -22.08
N GLU A 258 10.36 17.65 -21.18
CA GLU A 258 10.29 17.05 -19.85
C GLU A 258 9.48 15.75 -19.92
N ASP A 259 10.12 14.66 -19.48
CA ASP A 259 9.54 13.32 -19.55
C ASP A 259 8.64 13.01 -18.36
N GLU A 260 9.06 13.49 -17.17
CA GLU A 260 8.43 13.25 -15.89
C GLU A 260 8.79 14.33 -14.88
N ALA A 261 7.94 14.53 -13.88
CA ALA A 261 8.18 15.43 -12.75
C ALA A 261 7.60 14.85 -11.47
N TYR A 262 8.39 14.87 -10.40
CA TYR A 262 7.88 14.62 -9.04
C TYR A 262 7.24 15.90 -8.50
N LEU A 263 5.98 15.83 -8.10
CA LEU A 263 5.12 16.96 -7.79
C LEU A 263 4.37 16.74 -6.48
N ALA A 264 4.05 17.86 -5.82
CA ALA A 264 3.03 17.97 -4.79
C ALA A 264 1.80 18.64 -5.40
N PRO A 265 0.87 17.88 -6.00
CA PRO A 265 -0.35 18.45 -6.57
C PRO A 265 -1.27 19.02 -5.50
N GLU A 266 -2.06 20.01 -5.88
CA GLU A 266 -3.03 20.68 -5.02
C GLU A 266 -4.46 20.36 -5.45
N ASP A 267 -5.43 20.52 -4.55
CA ASP A 267 -6.85 20.49 -4.90
C ASP A 267 -7.15 21.64 -5.88
N SER A 268 -7.70 21.33 -7.05
CA SER A 268 -7.99 22.35 -8.06
C SER A 268 -9.20 23.23 -7.71
N GLY A 269 -9.96 22.88 -6.66
CA GLY A 269 -11.25 23.48 -6.32
C GLY A 269 -12.40 23.05 -7.26
N THR A 270 -12.12 22.19 -8.23
CA THR A 270 -13.08 21.69 -9.22
C THR A 270 -13.41 20.23 -8.91
N ARG A 271 -14.66 19.86 -9.11
CA ARG A 271 -15.15 18.49 -8.92
C ARG A 271 -15.89 18.02 -10.17
N GLY A 272 -15.84 16.72 -10.42
CA GLY A 272 -16.58 16.05 -11.50
C GLY A 272 -17.20 14.76 -10.98
N ASP A 273 -18.27 14.31 -11.63
CA ASP A 273 -18.76 12.95 -11.43
C ASP A 273 -17.81 11.94 -12.09
N LEU A 274 -17.83 10.69 -11.63
CA LEU A 274 -16.94 9.66 -12.14
C LEU A 274 -17.09 9.46 -13.66
N TYR A 275 -18.31 9.62 -14.20
CA TYR A 275 -18.53 9.59 -15.65
C TYR A 275 -17.71 10.66 -16.37
N GLY A 276 -17.74 11.91 -15.88
CA GLY A 276 -16.96 13.02 -16.42
C GLY A 276 -15.45 12.80 -16.31
N HIS A 277 -14.97 12.21 -15.21
CA HIS A 277 -13.56 11.78 -15.08
C HIS A 277 -13.16 10.76 -16.15
N CYS A 278 -14.01 9.76 -16.39
CA CYS A 278 -13.80 8.75 -17.44
C CYS A 278 -13.79 9.38 -18.85
N CYS A 279 -14.76 10.25 -19.15
CA CYS A 279 -14.82 10.94 -20.45
C CYS A 279 -13.59 11.82 -20.67
N ARG A 280 -13.15 12.58 -19.66
CA ARG A 280 -11.98 13.45 -19.77
C ARG A 280 -10.69 12.65 -20.06
N ALA A 281 -10.53 11.48 -19.44
CA ALA A 281 -9.44 10.57 -19.76
C ALA A 281 -9.49 10.15 -21.23
N LEU A 282 -10.64 9.66 -21.69
CA LEU A 282 -10.82 9.20 -23.08
C LEU A 282 -10.59 10.33 -24.10
N ASP A 283 -11.17 11.51 -23.87
CA ASP A 283 -11.02 12.68 -24.74
C ASP A 283 -9.54 13.08 -24.87
N LEU A 284 -8.80 13.06 -23.76
CA LEU A 284 -7.38 13.38 -23.75
C LEU A 284 -6.56 12.34 -24.53
N ALA A 285 -6.84 11.06 -24.36
CA ALA A 285 -6.15 9.99 -25.09
C ALA A 285 -6.45 10.03 -26.59
N LEU A 286 -7.72 10.22 -26.98
CA LEU A 286 -8.16 10.32 -28.37
C LEU A 286 -7.61 11.57 -29.06
N GLY A 287 -7.38 12.66 -28.32
CA GLY A 287 -6.74 13.87 -28.85
C GLY A 287 -5.24 13.72 -29.13
N ARG A 288 -4.60 12.64 -28.68
CA ARG A 288 -3.15 12.39 -28.82
C ARG A 288 -2.87 11.39 -29.94
N THR A 289 -3.17 11.75 -31.18
CA THR A 289 -2.88 10.91 -32.36
C THR A 289 -1.62 11.35 -33.09
N GLY A 290 -0.86 10.38 -33.58
CA GLY A 290 0.34 10.58 -34.39
C GLY A 290 0.05 10.68 -35.89
N ALA A 291 1.10 10.53 -36.69
CA ALA A 291 1.06 10.70 -38.14
C ALA A 291 0.30 9.60 -38.90
N HIS A 292 0.08 8.44 -38.28
CA HIS A 292 -0.62 7.30 -38.87
C HIS A 292 -1.99 7.07 -38.24
N ASP A 293 -2.58 8.09 -37.62
CA ASP A 293 -3.85 8.02 -36.90
C ASP A 293 -3.84 7.00 -35.74
N LEU A 294 -2.66 6.73 -35.17
CA LEU A 294 -2.47 5.88 -34.00
C LEU A 294 -2.22 6.73 -32.74
N PRO A 295 -2.57 6.25 -31.53
CA PRO A 295 -2.26 6.96 -30.29
C PRO A 295 -0.75 7.16 -30.12
N LEU A 296 -0.36 8.37 -29.72
CA LEU A 296 1.01 8.69 -29.36
C LEU A 296 1.40 7.91 -28.11
N MET A 297 2.58 7.29 -28.16
CA MET A 297 3.14 6.53 -27.05
C MET A 297 3.66 7.44 -25.93
N GLY A 298 4.02 8.68 -26.22
CA GLY A 298 4.65 9.56 -25.23
C GLY A 298 5.97 8.96 -24.69
N THR A 299 6.18 9.02 -23.39
CA THR A 299 7.39 8.47 -22.74
C THR A 299 7.18 7.07 -22.16
N GLY A 300 6.08 6.40 -22.53
CA GLY A 300 5.77 5.05 -22.11
C GLY A 300 4.31 4.68 -22.40
N ASP A 301 4.04 3.40 -22.54
CA ASP A 301 2.69 2.85 -22.43
C ASP A 301 2.72 1.76 -21.34
N TRP A 302 1.92 0.70 -21.49
CA TRP A 302 1.98 -0.43 -20.57
C TRP A 302 3.39 -1.00 -20.38
N ASN A 303 4.24 -0.91 -21.40
CA ASN A 303 5.63 -1.34 -21.33
C ASN A 303 6.56 -0.18 -20.94
N ASP A 304 6.80 -0.04 -19.64
CA ASP A 304 7.69 0.97 -19.06
C ASP A 304 9.10 1.00 -19.71
N GLY A 305 9.59 -0.14 -20.21
CA GLY A 305 10.92 -0.26 -20.81
C GLY A 305 11.08 0.45 -22.16
N MET A 306 9.98 0.80 -22.82
CA MET A 306 9.99 1.47 -24.14
C MET A 306 9.93 3.00 -24.03
N ASN A 307 10.50 3.58 -22.97
CA ASN A 307 10.36 4.99 -22.61
C ASN A 307 11.05 6.03 -23.51
N ARG A 308 11.79 5.59 -24.54
CA ARG A 308 12.45 6.47 -25.51
C ARG A 308 11.75 6.52 -26.87
N VAL A 309 10.77 5.66 -27.12
CA VAL A 309 10.15 5.50 -28.44
C VAL A 309 9.37 6.75 -28.85
N GLY A 310 8.54 7.30 -27.95
CA GLY A 310 7.70 8.46 -28.24
C GLY A 310 8.17 9.78 -27.61
N ARG A 311 9.36 9.82 -27.01
CA ARG A 311 9.89 10.96 -26.25
C ARG A 311 9.85 12.29 -27.01
N GLU A 312 10.11 12.26 -28.32
CA GLU A 312 10.09 13.44 -29.19
C GLU A 312 8.70 13.70 -29.82
N GLY A 313 7.64 13.08 -29.29
CA GLY A 313 6.26 13.26 -29.76
C GLY A 313 5.93 12.58 -31.09
N ARG A 314 6.72 11.59 -31.50
CA ARG A 314 6.60 10.92 -32.82
C ARG A 314 6.33 9.42 -32.77
N GLY A 315 6.60 8.80 -31.62
CA GLY A 315 6.34 7.36 -31.43
C GLY A 315 4.86 7.12 -31.18
N GLU A 316 4.33 6.07 -31.78
CA GLU A 316 2.93 5.66 -31.70
C GLU A 316 2.84 4.26 -31.10
N SER A 317 1.79 3.99 -30.31
CA SER A 317 1.55 2.69 -29.70
C SER A 317 0.35 2.01 -30.35
N VAL A 318 0.61 0.91 -31.06
CA VAL A 318 -0.43 0.02 -31.57
C VAL A 318 -1.17 -0.67 -30.43
N TRP A 319 -0.49 -0.95 -29.32
CA TRP A 319 -1.12 -1.53 -28.14
C TRP A 319 -2.17 -0.56 -27.57
N MET A 320 -1.85 0.72 -27.47
CA MET A 320 -2.81 1.76 -27.07
C MET A 320 -4.02 1.84 -28.03
N ALA A 321 -3.82 1.60 -29.33
CA ALA A 321 -4.94 1.55 -30.28
C ALA A 321 -5.88 0.36 -30.06
N PHE A 322 -5.40 -0.75 -29.50
CA PHE A 322 -6.25 -1.86 -29.06
C PHE A 322 -6.88 -1.62 -27.69
N PHE A 323 -6.24 -0.78 -26.87
CA PHE A 323 -6.67 -0.48 -25.51
C PHE A 323 -7.82 0.54 -25.47
N LEU A 324 -7.78 1.53 -26.35
CA LEU A 324 -8.87 2.48 -26.64
C LEU A 324 -10.03 1.81 -27.39
#